data_AF-A0A812YH13-F1
#
_entry.id   AF-A0A812YH13-F1
#
_cell.length_a   1.000
_cell.length_b   1.000
_cell.length_c   1.000
_cell.angle_alpha   90.00
_cell.angle_beta   90.00
_cell.angle_gamma   90.00
#
_symmetry.space_group_name_H-M   'P 1'
#
loop_
_entity.id
_entity.type
_entity.pdbx_description
1 polymer ?
#
loop_
_entity_poly.entity_id
_entity_poly.type
_entity_poly.pdbx_seq_one_letter_code
_entity_poly.pdbx_strand_id
1 'polypeptide(L)'
;MATDSESLLSSKVLALSQSVDEPACAAGPPEALSEAPSSSDVPSLDKLAKLESNSEGSSPRDSPQPLLLQKDGLAGSSLPDDVQVFQGDWDDEGVHFYQAYNDVIADWAVEHQQFGGPNFNPTRMTWIKPSFAWVLYRSGYARKHNQTRILKVKLSHASVAELLSACQCRTGGGGSKGRVQWDPERDLMSGDGKAPRQMLRRRAIQIGLKGSLSELYVRSVIAIEDMTDIAHRVQAAHMAADTKLAMSQLLPELPVERPYMPCCPEPVLARLRMMSGGGPLHKSKRKGKKH
;
A
#
# COMPACT_ATOMS: atom_id res chain seq x y z
N MET A 1 -25.24 -50.73 -23.56
CA MET A 1 -24.47 -49.60 -24.11
C MET A 1 -25.28 -48.34 -23.82
N ALA A 2 -24.71 -47.46 -23.00
CA ALA A 2 -24.90 -46.00 -22.83
C ALA A 2 -26.23 -45.38 -23.33
N THR A 3 -26.98 -44.57 -22.58
CA THR A 3 -26.61 -43.60 -21.53
C THR A 3 -27.79 -43.27 -20.60
N ASP A 4 -27.45 -43.14 -19.31
CA ASP A 4 -28.15 -42.48 -18.21
C ASP A 4 -28.55 -41.01 -18.53
N SER A 5 -29.77 -40.55 -18.26
CA SER A 5 -30.44 -40.22 -16.97
C SER A 5 -30.44 -38.70 -16.72
N GLU A 6 -31.51 -38.06 -17.19
CA GLU A 6 -31.90 -36.69 -16.89
C GLU A 6 -32.60 -36.57 -15.52
N SER A 7 -32.12 -35.61 -14.74
CA SER A 7 -32.94 -34.63 -14.01
C SER A 7 -33.71 -35.00 -12.73
N LEU A 8 -33.80 -33.95 -11.92
CA LEU A 8 -34.75 -33.64 -10.85
C LEU A 8 -34.46 -34.11 -9.41
N LEU A 9 -33.95 -33.13 -8.67
CA LEU A 9 -34.25 -32.86 -7.26
C LEU A 9 -35.75 -33.06 -6.95
N SER A 10 -36.04 -33.78 -5.86
CA SER A 10 -37.18 -33.46 -5.00
C SER A 10 -37.02 -34.09 -3.61
N SER A 11 -37.15 -33.24 -2.60
CA SER A 11 -37.76 -33.52 -1.30
C SER A 11 -37.09 -34.52 -0.36
N LYS A 12 -36.56 -33.99 0.75
CA LYS A 12 -37.00 -34.41 2.09
C LYS A 12 -36.88 -33.27 3.10
N VAL A 13 -38.03 -33.00 3.68
CA VAL A 13 -38.42 -31.94 4.60
C VAL A 13 -38.60 -32.58 5.99
N LEU A 14 -38.43 -31.77 7.04
CA LEU A 14 -38.89 -31.97 8.42
C LEU A 14 -38.09 -32.99 9.29
N ALA A 15 -37.83 -32.78 10.58
CA ALA A 15 -38.41 -31.82 11.53
C ALA A 15 -37.65 -31.81 12.88
N LEU A 16 -37.78 -30.68 13.60
CA LEU A 16 -37.99 -30.52 15.06
C LEU A 16 -36.83 -30.88 16.04
N SER A 17 -36.59 -30.18 17.17
CA SER A 17 -37.05 -28.89 17.73
C SER A 17 -36.47 -28.70 19.15
N GLN A 18 -36.51 -27.45 19.64
CA GLN A 18 -36.50 -26.97 21.05
C GLN A 18 -35.15 -26.84 21.77
N SER A 19 -34.86 -25.84 22.62
CA SER A 19 -35.41 -24.49 22.96
C SER A 19 -34.53 -23.93 24.11
N VAL A 20 -34.83 -22.72 24.61
CA VAL A 20 -34.34 -21.98 25.82
C VAL A 20 -32.97 -21.26 25.71
N ASP A 21 -32.76 -19.98 26.08
CA ASP A 21 -33.55 -18.96 26.80
C ASP A 21 -33.05 -17.52 26.44
N GLU A 22 -33.96 -16.55 26.46
CA GLU A 22 -33.69 -15.09 26.53
C GLU A 22 -33.40 -14.63 27.97
N PRO A 23 -32.90 -13.40 28.16
CA PRO A 23 -33.77 -12.46 28.88
C PRO A 23 -33.83 -11.04 28.29
N ALA A 24 -35.04 -10.50 28.34
CA ALA A 24 -35.39 -9.09 28.17
C ALA A 24 -35.21 -8.29 29.48
N CYS A 25 -34.84 -7.01 29.35
CA CYS A 25 -35.20 -5.89 30.25
C CYS A 25 -34.90 -4.59 29.47
N ALA A 26 -35.89 -3.91 28.92
CA ALA A 26 -36.84 -2.98 29.54
C ALA A 26 -36.47 -1.52 29.18
N ALA A 27 -37.37 -0.89 28.44
CA ALA A 27 -37.29 0.50 28.00
C ALA A 27 -37.75 1.48 29.10
N GLY A 28 -37.20 2.68 29.07
CA GLY A 28 -37.78 3.89 29.69
C GLY A 28 -37.39 5.13 28.87
N PRO A 29 -38.33 6.01 28.49
CA PRO A 29 -38.02 7.31 27.89
C PRO A 29 -38.41 8.46 28.86
N PRO A 30 -38.37 9.73 28.42
CA PRO A 30 -37.25 10.67 28.50
C PRO A 30 -37.47 11.74 29.57
N GLU A 31 -36.41 12.35 30.11
CA GLU A 31 -36.54 13.54 30.96
C GLU A 31 -35.78 14.74 30.39
N ALA A 32 -36.39 15.90 30.57
CA ALA A 32 -36.19 17.14 29.84
C ALA A 32 -35.20 18.09 30.53
N LEU A 33 -34.59 18.94 29.68
CA LEU A 33 -34.28 20.37 29.88
C LEU A 33 -33.92 20.83 31.31
N SER A 34 -32.65 21.18 31.52
CA SER A 34 -32.31 22.43 32.23
C SER A 34 -30.90 22.91 31.90
N GLU A 35 -30.88 24.16 31.43
CA GLU A 35 -29.93 25.24 31.72
C GLU A 35 -28.47 25.17 31.21
N ALA A 36 -28.22 26.03 30.22
CA ALA A 36 -26.92 26.57 29.86
C ALA A 36 -26.39 27.52 30.95
N PRO A 37 -25.07 27.53 31.23
CA PRO A 37 -24.42 28.68 31.80
C PRO A 37 -23.97 29.65 30.68
N SER A 38 -24.43 30.88 30.84
CA SER A 38 -24.01 32.12 30.21
C SER A 38 -22.52 32.41 30.36
N SER A 39 -21.95 33.15 29.38
CA SER A 39 -20.88 34.17 29.47
C SER A 39 -19.65 33.83 30.32
N SER A 40 -18.41 34.01 29.90
CA SER A 40 -17.76 34.90 28.93
C SER A 40 -16.27 34.66 29.20
N ASP A 41 -15.45 34.45 28.18
CA ASP A 41 -14.02 34.84 28.16
C ASP A 41 -13.38 34.30 26.87
N VAL A 42 -13.63 35.03 25.78
CA VAL A 42 -12.88 34.90 24.53
C VAL A 42 -11.98 36.13 24.44
N PRO A 43 -10.64 36.00 24.55
CA PRO A 43 -9.75 37.11 24.23
C PRO A 43 -9.74 37.34 22.72
N SER A 44 -10.05 38.58 22.34
CA SER A 44 -10.12 39.10 20.99
C SER A 44 -8.78 39.01 20.22
N LEU A 45 -8.93 38.86 18.91
CA LEU A 45 -7.94 38.53 17.88
C LEU A 45 -7.13 39.75 17.39
N ASP A 46 -6.73 40.67 18.27
CA ASP A 46 -6.10 41.95 17.87
C ASP A 46 -4.85 42.37 18.69
N LYS A 47 -4.17 41.45 19.40
CA LYS A 47 -2.91 41.77 20.11
C LYS A 47 -1.83 40.69 20.03
N LEU A 48 -1.49 40.21 18.83
CA LEU A 48 -0.25 39.43 18.59
C LEU A 48 0.43 39.81 17.26
N ALA A 49 0.46 41.10 16.95
CA ALA A 49 1.27 41.65 15.88
C ALA A 49 1.97 42.94 16.37
N LYS A 50 3.03 42.76 17.16
CA LYS A 50 4.15 43.69 17.38
C LYS A 50 5.04 43.21 18.53
N LEU A 51 5.95 42.30 18.19
CA LEU A 51 7.25 42.14 18.85
C LEU A 51 8.13 41.38 17.85
N GLU A 52 8.57 42.11 16.83
CA GLU A 52 9.72 41.73 16.03
C GLU A 52 11.02 42.02 16.80
N SER A 53 12.07 41.27 16.42
CA SER A 53 13.50 41.58 16.61
C SER A 53 14.14 41.34 17.98
N ASN A 54 14.73 40.14 18.13
CA ASN A 54 16.15 39.91 18.47
C ASN A 54 16.32 38.63 19.32
N SER A 55 16.81 37.56 18.70
CA SER A 55 17.91 36.75 19.26
C SER A 55 18.31 35.64 18.28
N GLU A 56 19.56 35.69 17.84
CA GLU A 56 20.25 34.64 17.10
C GLU A 56 20.40 33.35 17.92
N GLY A 57 20.45 32.22 17.22
CA GLY A 57 21.27 31.06 17.58
C GLY A 57 20.66 30.03 18.53
N SER A 58 20.11 28.94 17.98
CA SER A 58 20.48 27.56 18.37
C SER A 58 19.70 26.54 17.51
N SER A 59 20.42 25.74 16.72
CA SER A 59 19.88 24.60 15.96
C SER A 59 19.40 23.46 16.88
N PRO A 60 18.33 22.75 16.49
CA PRO A 60 18.16 21.35 16.86
C PRO A 60 18.13 20.42 15.64
N ARG A 61 19.18 19.59 15.57
CA ARG A 61 19.19 18.15 15.29
C ARG A 61 18.27 17.59 14.18
N ASP A 62 18.91 17.38 13.02
CA ASP A 62 19.15 16.06 12.41
C ASP A 62 18.00 15.05 12.46
N SER A 63 17.03 15.22 11.55
CA SER A 63 16.18 14.14 11.06
C SER A 63 16.71 13.71 9.68
N PRO A 64 16.98 12.41 9.44
CA PRO A 64 17.56 11.97 8.19
C PRO A 64 16.53 12.10 7.06
N GLN A 65 16.67 13.15 6.25
CA GLN A 65 15.90 13.31 5.03
C GLN A 65 16.37 12.31 3.96
N PRO A 66 15.46 11.77 3.13
CA PRO A 66 15.84 10.90 2.03
C PRO A 66 16.74 11.68 1.07
N LEU A 67 17.96 11.19 0.86
CA LEU A 67 18.91 11.78 -0.09
C LEU A 67 18.31 11.82 -1.49
N LEU A 68 17.92 13.02 -1.94
CA LEU A 68 17.72 13.33 -3.34
C LEU A 68 19.03 13.02 -4.07
N LEU A 69 19.01 12.10 -5.03
CA LEU A 69 20.09 11.99 -6.02
C LEU A 69 20.17 13.33 -6.78
N GLN A 70 21.08 14.21 -6.36
CA GLN A 70 21.48 15.36 -7.14
C GLN A 70 22.10 14.86 -8.44
N LYS A 71 21.51 15.30 -9.55
CA LYS A 71 21.99 15.03 -10.91
C LYS A 71 23.22 15.92 -11.18
N ASP A 72 24.37 15.49 -10.71
CA ASP A 72 25.64 15.97 -11.26
C ASP A 72 26.16 14.96 -12.28
N GLY A 73 26.52 15.48 -13.45
CA GLY A 73 26.61 14.75 -14.70
C GLY A 73 27.58 13.57 -14.71
N LEU A 74 27.01 12.37 -14.86
CA LEU A 74 27.67 11.27 -15.57
C LEU A 74 26.66 10.63 -16.53
N ALA A 75 26.90 10.87 -17.82
CA ALA A 75 26.34 10.02 -18.86
C ALA A 75 26.87 8.59 -18.66
N GLY A 76 25.97 7.65 -18.39
CA GLY A 76 26.22 6.23 -18.66
C GLY A 76 26.80 5.35 -17.54
N SER A 77 26.41 5.53 -16.27
CA SER A 77 26.51 4.43 -15.31
C SER A 77 25.17 3.70 -15.24
N SER A 78 25.02 2.65 -16.07
CA SER A 78 23.93 1.69 -15.86
C SER A 78 24.11 1.08 -14.47
N LEU A 79 23.08 1.14 -13.61
CA LEU A 79 23.07 0.37 -12.37
C LEU A 79 23.42 -1.09 -12.69
N PRO A 80 24.19 -1.78 -11.83
CA PRO A 80 24.45 -3.20 -12.00
C PRO A 80 23.14 -3.97 -12.19
N ASP A 81 23.14 -5.01 -13.05
CA ASP A 81 21.94 -5.77 -13.41
C ASP A 81 21.21 -6.40 -12.22
N ASP A 82 21.87 -6.51 -11.07
CA ASP A 82 21.32 -7.07 -9.84
C ASP A 82 20.57 -6.04 -8.97
N VAL A 83 20.76 -4.73 -9.20
CA VAL A 83 20.13 -3.64 -8.44
C VAL A 83 18.75 -3.30 -9.02
N GLN A 84 17.79 -3.12 -8.14
CA GLN A 84 16.41 -2.79 -8.43
C GLN A 84 16.06 -1.42 -7.84
N VAL A 85 15.22 -0.66 -8.54
CA VAL A 85 14.79 0.67 -8.10
C VAL A 85 13.37 0.57 -7.56
N PHE A 86 13.17 0.91 -6.28
CA PHE A 86 11.84 1.10 -5.71
C PHE A 86 11.25 2.35 -6.37
N GLN A 87 10.18 2.20 -7.15
CA GLN A 87 9.36 3.30 -7.66
C GLN A 87 8.11 3.41 -6.80
N GLY A 88 7.73 4.64 -6.42
CA GLY A 88 6.50 4.88 -5.66
C GLY A 88 6.15 6.36 -5.64
N ASP A 89 4.91 6.66 -5.27
CA ASP A 89 4.47 8.02 -4.99
C ASP A 89 4.77 8.34 -3.52
N TRP A 90 5.43 9.46 -3.27
CA TRP A 90 5.89 9.87 -1.93
C TRP A 90 5.94 11.38 -1.82
N ASP A 91 5.98 11.88 -0.59
CA ASP A 91 6.18 13.28 -0.23
C ASP A 91 7.07 13.35 1.02
N ASP A 92 7.15 14.51 1.68
CA ASP A 92 8.01 14.71 2.85
C ASP A 92 7.54 13.91 4.09
N GLU A 93 6.26 13.54 4.16
CA GLU A 93 5.71 12.81 5.28
C GLU A 93 5.84 11.29 5.11
N GLY A 94 5.72 10.80 3.87
CA GLY A 94 5.65 9.37 3.66
C GLY A 94 5.55 8.87 2.23
N VAL A 95 5.24 7.58 2.14
CA VAL A 95 5.16 6.83 0.89
C VAL A 95 3.78 6.20 0.76
N HIS A 96 3.26 6.20 -0.45
CA HIS A 96 1.97 5.64 -0.78
C HIS A 96 2.08 4.21 -1.31
N PHE A 97 1.12 3.39 -0.91
CA PHE A 97 0.99 2.00 -1.32
C PHE A 97 -0.45 1.70 -1.71
N TYR A 98 -0.63 0.80 -2.66
CA TYR A 98 -1.93 0.41 -3.15
C TYR A 98 -2.29 -1.02 -2.73
N GLN A 99 -3.55 -1.18 -2.33
CA GLN A 99 -4.17 -2.47 -2.06
C GLN A 99 -5.57 -2.53 -2.67
N ALA A 100 -6.03 -3.73 -2.97
CA ALA A 100 -7.38 -3.95 -3.47
C ALA A 100 -8.18 -4.80 -2.48
N TYR A 101 -9.41 -4.37 -2.19
CA TYR A 101 -10.31 -4.97 -1.22
C TYR A 101 -11.73 -5.09 -1.79
N ASN A 102 -12.62 -5.77 -1.06
CA ASN A 102 -14.06 -5.67 -1.30
C ASN A 102 -14.61 -4.36 -0.71
N ASP A 103 -15.86 -4.05 -1.06
CA ASP A 103 -16.52 -2.79 -0.67
C ASP A 103 -16.58 -2.65 0.85
N VAL A 104 -17.01 -3.70 1.57
CA VAL A 104 -17.16 -3.67 3.04
C VAL A 104 -15.86 -3.31 3.78
N ILE A 105 -14.72 -3.87 3.37
CA ILE A 105 -13.43 -3.54 4.00
C ILE A 105 -12.99 -2.13 3.61
N ALA A 106 -13.20 -1.74 2.36
CA ALA A 106 -12.77 -0.45 1.84
C ALA A 106 -13.55 0.70 2.46
N ASP A 107 -14.88 0.61 2.50
CA ASP A 107 -15.76 1.62 3.09
C ASP A 107 -15.40 1.85 4.55
N TRP A 108 -15.26 0.77 5.33
CA TRP A 108 -14.85 0.86 6.73
C TRP A 108 -13.48 1.54 6.86
N ALA A 109 -12.52 1.16 6.02
CA ALA A 109 -11.15 1.67 6.12
C ALA A 109 -11.05 3.16 5.75
N VAL A 110 -11.79 3.60 4.74
CA VAL A 110 -11.86 5.00 4.33
C VAL A 110 -12.58 5.84 5.39
N GLU A 111 -13.69 5.35 5.94
CA GLU A 111 -14.44 6.04 6.98
C GLU A 111 -13.62 6.23 8.26
N HIS A 112 -12.88 5.20 8.68
CA HIS A 112 -12.14 5.21 9.94
C HIS A 112 -10.66 5.64 9.78
N GLN A 113 -10.21 5.87 8.54
CA GLN A 113 -8.81 6.17 8.21
C GLN A 113 -7.80 5.15 8.77
N GLN A 114 -8.20 3.89 8.89
CA GLN A 114 -7.37 2.79 9.39
C GLN A 114 -7.92 1.45 8.89
N PHE A 115 -7.14 0.37 8.95
CA PHE A 115 -7.67 -0.97 8.67
C PHE A 115 -8.21 -1.64 9.94
N GLY A 116 -9.33 -2.33 9.84
CA GLY A 116 -10.00 -2.96 10.97
C GLY A 116 -11.43 -3.36 10.67
N GLY A 117 -12.24 -3.46 11.73
CA GLY A 117 -13.63 -3.89 11.63
C GLY A 117 -13.79 -5.42 11.49
N PRO A 118 -15.04 -5.92 11.55
CA PRO A 118 -15.33 -7.35 11.67
C PRO A 118 -14.95 -8.18 10.43
N ASN A 119 -14.82 -7.54 9.26
CA ASN A 119 -14.50 -8.21 7.99
C ASN A 119 -13.01 -8.21 7.64
N PHE A 120 -12.18 -7.56 8.46
CA PHE A 120 -10.74 -7.47 8.22
C PHE A 120 -9.96 -8.39 9.16
N ASN A 121 -9.00 -9.14 8.60
CA ASN A 121 -8.10 -9.97 9.39
C ASN A 121 -6.67 -9.38 9.37
N PRO A 122 -6.21 -8.75 10.47
CA PRO A 122 -4.91 -8.08 10.52
C PRO A 122 -3.73 -9.06 10.52
N THR A 123 -3.96 -10.34 10.81
CA THR A 123 -2.90 -11.35 10.89
C THR A 123 -2.65 -12.08 9.57
N ARG A 124 -3.60 -11.97 8.61
CA ARG A 124 -3.48 -12.58 7.29
C ARG A 124 -2.28 -12.00 6.55
N MET A 125 -1.69 -12.79 5.66
CA MET A 125 -0.71 -12.26 4.71
C MET A 125 -1.35 -11.13 3.89
N THR A 126 -0.78 -9.94 3.98
CA THR A 126 -1.15 -8.79 3.16
C THR A 126 -0.05 -8.42 2.17
N TRP A 127 -0.42 -7.83 1.04
CA TRP A 127 0.49 -7.48 -0.06
C TRP A 127 0.29 -6.03 -0.50
N ILE A 128 1.21 -5.17 -0.09
CA ILE A 128 1.22 -3.75 -0.46
C ILE A 128 2.07 -3.54 -1.73
N LYS A 129 1.62 -2.63 -2.60
CA LYS A 129 2.21 -2.37 -3.92
C LYS A 129 2.41 -0.86 -4.09
N PRO A 130 3.64 -0.35 -4.19
CA PRO A 130 3.88 1.05 -4.53
C PRO A 130 3.48 1.42 -5.96
N SER A 131 3.44 0.46 -6.89
CA SER A 131 3.05 0.68 -8.29
C SER A 131 1.53 0.58 -8.47
N PHE A 132 0.95 1.66 -8.99
CA PHE A 132 -0.46 1.76 -9.34
C PHE A 132 -0.78 0.89 -10.55
N ALA A 133 0.08 0.90 -11.58
CA ALA A 133 -0.05 -0.01 -12.72
C ALA A 133 -0.08 -1.48 -12.27
N TRP A 134 0.73 -1.82 -11.25
CA TRP A 134 0.75 -3.16 -10.69
C TRP A 134 -0.54 -3.50 -9.93
N VAL A 135 -1.10 -2.60 -9.12
CA VAL A 135 -2.40 -2.87 -8.47
C VAL A 135 -3.53 -2.98 -9.49
N LEU A 136 -3.53 -2.17 -10.55
CA LEU A 136 -4.52 -2.25 -11.64
C LEU A 136 -4.42 -3.59 -12.37
N TYR A 137 -3.20 -4.05 -12.67
CA TYR A 137 -2.98 -5.36 -13.28
C TYR A 137 -3.51 -6.52 -12.40
N ARG A 138 -3.23 -6.45 -11.09
CA ARG A 138 -3.62 -7.50 -10.15
C ARG A 138 -5.11 -7.53 -9.87
N SER A 139 -5.77 -6.37 -9.79
CA SER A 139 -7.20 -6.24 -9.51
C SER A 139 -8.08 -6.18 -10.76
N GLY A 140 -7.50 -6.01 -11.95
CA GLY A 140 -8.27 -5.76 -13.17
C GLY A 140 -9.05 -4.45 -13.10
N TYR A 141 -8.38 -3.34 -12.73
CA TYR A 141 -9.01 -2.03 -12.50
C TYR A 141 -10.14 -2.07 -11.47
N ALA A 142 -9.94 -2.79 -10.36
CA ALA A 142 -10.98 -2.97 -9.35
C ALA A 142 -12.25 -3.70 -9.85
N ARG A 143 -12.14 -4.58 -10.87
CA ARG A 143 -13.27 -5.34 -11.42
C ARG A 143 -13.28 -6.82 -11.02
N LYS A 144 -12.25 -7.32 -10.33
CA LYS A 144 -12.19 -8.73 -9.92
C LYS A 144 -12.97 -8.97 -8.63
N HIS A 145 -13.52 -10.17 -8.52
CA HIS A 145 -14.19 -10.63 -7.29
C HIS A 145 -13.29 -10.44 -6.05
N ASN A 146 -13.87 -9.88 -4.99
CA ASN A 146 -13.19 -9.49 -3.73
C ASN A 146 -12.04 -8.47 -3.87
N GLN A 147 -11.94 -7.79 -5.01
CA GLN A 147 -10.98 -6.71 -5.31
C GLN A 147 -11.71 -5.63 -6.11
N THR A 148 -12.83 -5.13 -5.56
CA THR A 148 -13.75 -4.17 -6.18
C THR A 148 -13.43 -2.72 -5.85
N ARG A 149 -12.54 -2.50 -4.88
CA ARG A 149 -12.04 -1.18 -4.48
C ARG A 149 -10.52 -1.16 -4.48
N ILE A 150 -9.91 -0.02 -4.81
CA ILE A 150 -8.46 0.21 -4.70
C ILE A 150 -8.23 1.35 -3.71
N LEU A 151 -7.46 1.06 -2.67
CA LEU A 151 -7.09 2.05 -1.66
C LEU A 151 -5.64 2.47 -1.84
N LYS A 152 -5.38 3.77 -1.79
CA LYS A 152 -4.07 4.39 -1.63
C LYS A 152 -3.85 4.63 -0.14
N VAL A 153 -2.77 4.05 0.39
CA VAL A 153 -2.48 4.03 1.83
C VAL A 153 -1.13 4.70 2.06
N LYS A 154 -1.11 5.73 2.91
CA LYS A 154 0.12 6.44 3.27
C LYS A 154 0.75 5.85 4.53
N LEU A 155 2.06 5.64 4.49
CA LEU A 155 2.90 5.26 5.64
C LEU A 155 4.04 6.26 5.79
N SER A 156 4.46 6.53 7.03
CA SER A 156 5.66 7.35 7.26
C SER A 156 6.90 6.69 6.67
N HIS A 157 7.90 7.48 6.31
CA HIS A 157 9.20 6.94 5.89
C HIS A 157 9.83 6.00 6.96
N ALA A 158 9.66 6.33 8.24
CA ALA A 158 10.14 5.52 9.35
C ALA A 158 9.44 4.15 9.40
N SER A 159 8.11 4.13 9.29
CA SER A 159 7.32 2.89 9.27
C SER A 159 7.67 2.03 8.06
N VAL A 160 7.91 2.63 6.89
CA VAL A 160 8.38 1.90 5.69
C VAL A 160 9.73 1.25 5.96
N ALA A 161 10.69 1.99 6.54
CA ALA A 161 12.00 1.46 6.88
C ALA A 161 11.93 0.32 7.91
N GLU A 162 11.08 0.45 8.93
CA GLU A 162 10.86 -0.59 9.95
C GLU A 162 10.29 -1.87 9.32
N LEU A 163 9.25 -1.76 8.48
CA LEU A 163 8.65 -2.89 7.80
C LEU A 163 9.65 -3.60 6.87
N LEU A 164 10.40 -2.84 6.09
CA LEU A 164 11.42 -3.37 5.17
C LEU A 164 12.59 -4.03 5.92
N SER A 165 12.95 -3.52 7.09
CA SER A 165 14.01 -4.09 7.94
C SER A 165 13.69 -5.51 8.40
N ALA A 166 12.40 -5.86 8.51
CA ALA A 166 11.94 -7.22 8.81
C ALA A 166 11.72 -8.10 7.56
N CYS A 167 11.91 -7.55 6.35
CA CYS A 167 11.69 -8.27 5.09
C CYS A 167 12.95 -8.93 4.54
N GLN A 168 12.73 -10.01 3.77
CA GLN A 168 13.77 -10.68 2.97
C GLN A 168 13.39 -10.67 1.49
N CYS A 169 14.36 -10.44 0.60
CA CYS A 169 14.17 -10.65 -0.84
C CYS A 169 14.58 -12.08 -1.19
N ARG A 170 13.61 -12.94 -1.52
CA ARG A 170 13.86 -14.31 -1.95
C ARG A 170 13.23 -14.59 -3.32
N THR A 171 14.01 -15.16 -4.21
CA THR A 171 13.48 -15.91 -5.36
C THR A 171 12.86 -17.21 -4.84
N GLY A 172 11.58 -17.49 -5.16
CA GLY A 172 10.96 -18.79 -4.83
C GLY A 172 10.40 -18.97 -3.41
N GLY A 173 10.27 -17.92 -2.60
CA GLY A 173 9.56 -17.96 -1.31
C GLY A 173 10.47 -18.11 -0.07
N GLY A 174 10.04 -17.50 1.04
CA GLY A 174 10.65 -17.68 2.36
C GLY A 174 11.12 -16.40 3.06
N GLY A 175 10.30 -15.92 3.98
CA GLY A 175 10.65 -15.07 5.11
C GLY A 175 9.58 -15.35 6.16
N SER A 176 9.94 -15.57 7.43
CA SER A 176 8.95 -16.05 8.41
C SER A 176 7.86 -15.01 8.72
N LYS A 177 8.14 -13.71 8.49
CA LYS A 177 7.22 -12.60 8.79
C LYS A 177 7.03 -11.59 7.65
N GLY A 178 8.07 -11.27 6.88
CA GLY A 178 8.02 -10.30 5.77
C GLY A 178 8.83 -10.72 4.55
N ARG A 179 8.37 -10.34 3.35
CA ARG A 179 9.04 -10.66 2.07
C ARG A 179 8.93 -9.52 1.06
N VAL A 180 9.98 -9.33 0.28
CA VAL A 180 9.99 -8.46 -0.90
C VAL A 180 10.08 -9.33 -2.15
N GLN A 181 9.26 -9.00 -3.14
CA GLN A 181 9.31 -9.57 -4.48
C GLN A 181 9.44 -8.44 -5.49
N TRP A 182 10.36 -8.61 -6.42
CA TRP A 182 10.49 -7.74 -7.59
C TRP A 182 9.73 -8.43 -8.73
N ASP A 183 8.55 -7.96 -9.08
CA ASP A 183 7.72 -8.51 -10.16
C ASP A 183 7.97 -7.76 -11.47
N PRO A 184 7.59 -8.29 -12.64
CA PRO A 184 7.66 -7.52 -13.88
C PRO A 184 6.78 -6.26 -13.75
N GLU A 185 7.33 -5.07 -13.99
CA GLU A 185 6.55 -3.82 -13.96
C GLU A 185 5.60 -3.73 -15.16
N ARG A 186 4.54 -2.92 -15.04
CA ARG A 186 3.64 -2.62 -16.15
C ARG A 186 3.72 -1.15 -16.53
N ASP A 187 3.54 -0.88 -17.82
CA ASP A 187 3.30 0.47 -18.29
C ASP A 187 1.89 0.90 -17.87
N LEU A 188 1.78 2.06 -17.21
CA LEU A 188 0.48 2.64 -16.83
C LEU A 188 -0.25 3.24 -18.03
N MET A 189 0.48 3.63 -19.08
CA MET A 189 -0.04 4.43 -20.20
C MET A 189 -0.76 3.60 -21.27
N SER A 190 -0.73 2.27 -21.15
CA SER A 190 -1.35 1.36 -22.11
C SER A 190 -1.99 0.15 -21.42
N GLY A 191 -3.04 -0.39 -22.04
CA GLY A 191 -3.75 -1.56 -21.56
C GLY A 191 -4.62 -2.20 -22.62
N ASP A 192 -5.11 -3.41 -22.35
CA ASP A 192 -5.98 -4.18 -23.25
C ASP A 192 -7.48 -4.11 -22.85
N GLY A 193 -7.84 -3.10 -22.04
CA GLY A 193 -9.16 -2.98 -21.40
C GLY A 193 -9.40 -3.94 -20.23
N LYS A 194 -8.56 -4.96 -20.03
CA LYS A 194 -8.64 -5.91 -18.89
C LYS A 194 -7.58 -5.64 -17.83
N ALA A 195 -6.38 -5.21 -18.24
CA ALA A 195 -5.29 -4.78 -17.37
C ALA A 195 -4.21 -4.01 -18.15
N PRO A 196 -3.34 -3.23 -17.48
CA PRO A 196 -2.09 -2.79 -18.07
C PRO A 196 -1.18 -4.00 -18.28
N ARG A 197 -0.87 -4.36 -19.54
CA ARG A 197 -0.14 -5.62 -19.86
C ARG A 197 1.26 -5.43 -20.41
N GLN A 198 1.55 -4.26 -20.99
CA GLN A 198 2.87 -3.97 -21.52
C GLN A 198 3.88 -4.00 -20.37
N MET A 199 4.92 -4.83 -20.50
CA MET A 199 5.94 -4.98 -19.48
C MET A 199 7.04 -3.94 -19.69
N LEU A 200 7.54 -3.36 -18.60
CA LEU A 200 8.72 -2.50 -18.63
C LEU A 200 9.98 -3.30 -18.29
N ARG A 201 11.15 -2.78 -18.68
CA ARG A 201 12.45 -3.39 -18.34
C ARG A 201 12.73 -3.38 -16.83
N ARG A 202 12.26 -2.34 -16.13
CA ARG A 202 12.33 -2.22 -14.67
C ARG A 202 11.36 -3.19 -13.99
N ARG A 203 11.56 -3.44 -12.69
CA ARG A 203 10.70 -4.31 -11.88
C ARG A 203 9.85 -3.48 -10.91
N ALA A 204 8.63 -3.95 -10.65
CA ALA A 204 7.76 -3.43 -9.60
C ALA A 204 8.12 -4.12 -8.28
N ILE A 205 8.18 -3.37 -7.18
CA ILE A 205 8.27 -3.98 -5.86
C ILE A 205 6.87 -4.37 -5.35
N GLN A 206 6.78 -5.53 -4.72
CA GLN A 206 5.62 -5.95 -3.93
C GLN A 206 6.10 -6.47 -2.57
N ILE A 207 5.47 -6.01 -1.50
CA ILE A 207 5.90 -6.27 -0.13
C ILE A 207 4.82 -7.09 0.57
N GLY A 208 5.18 -8.30 1.01
CA GLY A 208 4.29 -9.22 1.70
C GLY A 208 4.55 -9.22 3.20
N LEU A 209 3.52 -8.96 3.99
CA LEU A 209 3.60 -8.81 5.45
C LEU A 209 2.64 -9.80 6.11
N LYS A 210 3.05 -10.48 7.19
CA LYS A 210 2.22 -11.49 7.88
C LYS A 210 2.34 -11.39 9.40
N GLY A 211 1.28 -11.77 10.11
CA GLY A 211 1.25 -11.82 11.57
C GLY A 211 1.58 -10.44 12.15
N SER A 212 2.52 -10.40 13.10
CA SER A 212 2.92 -9.16 13.78
C SER A 212 3.38 -8.05 12.83
N LEU A 213 3.90 -8.37 11.64
CA LEU A 213 4.34 -7.36 10.68
C LEU A 213 3.16 -6.76 9.89
N SER A 214 2.13 -7.56 9.65
CA SER A 214 0.87 -7.06 9.08
C SER A 214 0.13 -6.18 10.09
N GLU A 215 0.11 -6.57 11.36
CA GLU A 215 -0.42 -5.73 12.44
C GLU A 215 0.34 -4.40 12.59
N LEU A 216 1.68 -4.44 12.53
CA LEU A 216 2.50 -3.22 12.53
C LEU A 216 2.13 -2.31 11.36
N TYR A 217 1.98 -2.86 10.16
CA TYR A 217 1.54 -2.10 8.99
C TYR A 217 0.19 -1.43 9.23
N VAL A 218 -0.79 -2.16 9.73
CA VAL A 218 -2.14 -1.64 10.02
C VAL A 218 -2.09 -0.47 11.00
N ARG A 219 -1.29 -0.58 12.07
CA ARG A 219 -1.09 0.51 13.04
C ARG A 219 -0.26 1.69 12.54
N SER A 220 0.46 1.52 11.43
CA SER A 220 1.36 2.54 10.87
C SER A 220 0.70 3.41 9.79
N VAL A 221 -0.57 3.17 9.48
CA VAL A 221 -1.31 3.92 8.47
C VAL A 221 -1.53 5.36 8.94
N ILE A 222 -1.23 6.31 8.05
CA ILE A 222 -1.43 7.75 8.28
C ILE A 222 -2.70 8.24 7.59
N ALA A 223 -2.95 7.77 6.37
CA ALA A 223 -4.10 8.17 5.56
C ALA A 223 -4.52 7.05 4.61
N ILE A 224 -5.81 7.01 4.29
CA ILE A 224 -6.40 6.09 3.33
C ILE A 224 -7.30 6.89 2.36
N GLU A 225 -7.00 6.81 1.07
CA GLU A 225 -7.78 7.41 -0.01
C GLU A 225 -8.32 6.32 -0.94
N ASP A 226 -9.53 6.52 -1.45
CA ASP A 226 -10.11 5.61 -2.43
C ASP A 226 -9.76 6.05 -3.87
N MET A 227 -9.07 5.17 -4.60
CA MET A 227 -8.62 5.40 -5.98
C MET A 227 -9.46 4.62 -7.01
N THR A 228 -10.61 4.08 -6.61
CA THR A 228 -11.43 3.21 -7.48
C THR A 228 -11.94 3.96 -8.71
N ASP A 229 -12.37 5.22 -8.55
CA ASP A 229 -12.87 6.02 -9.67
C ASP A 229 -11.75 6.37 -10.66
N ILE A 230 -10.54 6.67 -10.15
CA ILE A 230 -9.35 6.84 -10.98
C ILE A 230 -9.04 5.56 -11.76
N ALA A 231 -9.08 4.40 -11.09
CA ALA A 231 -8.84 3.12 -11.72
C ALA A 231 -9.81 2.83 -12.88
N HIS A 232 -11.10 3.11 -12.69
CA HIS A 232 -12.11 2.97 -13.74
C HIS A 232 -11.89 3.95 -14.90
N ARG A 233 -11.48 5.20 -14.61
CA ARG A 233 -11.16 6.17 -15.66
C ARG A 233 -9.92 5.78 -16.46
N VAL A 234 -8.89 5.22 -15.82
CA VAL A 234 -7.73 4.64 -16.53
C VAL A 234 -8.19 3.48 -17.42
N GLN A 235 -9.07 2.60 -16.93
CA GLN A 235 -9.62 1.53 -17.77
C GLN A 235 -10.34 2.09 -19.00
N ALA A 236 -11.19 3.11 -18.81
CA ALA A 236 -11.93 3.75 -19.90
C ALA A 236 -10.97 4.41 -20.90
N ALA A 237 -9.92 5.10 -20.44
CA ALA A 237 -8.91 5.69 -21.30
C ALA A 237 -8.13 4.63 -22.11
N HIS A 238 -7.83 3.47 -21.51
CA HIS A 238 -7.23 2.34 -22.23
C HIS A 238 -8.14 1.70 -23.29
N MET A 239 -9.45 1.94 -23.21
CA MET A 239 -10.42 1.47 -24.19
C MET A 239 -10.81 2.55 -25.22
N ALA A 240 -10.35 3.78 -25.04
CA ALA A 240 -10.64 4.87 -25.96
C ALA A 240 -9.95 4.66 -27.31
N ALA A 241 -10.58 5.15 -28.38
CA ALA A 241 -10.02 5.09 -29.73
C ALA A 241 -8.66 5.80 -29.83
N ASP A 242 -8.50 6.93 -29.12
CA ASP A 242 -7.22 7.59 -28.89
C ASP A 242 -6.80 7.45 -27.42
N THR A 243 -6.20 6.31 -27.10
CA THR A 243 -5.70 6.01 -25.75
C THR A 243 -4.67 7.04 -25.28
N LYS A 244 -3.80 7.52 -26.18
CA LYS A 244 -2.72 8.45 -25.81
C LYS A 244 -3.29 9.78 -25.37
N LEU A 245 -4.25 10.33 -26.11
CA LEU A 245 -4.93 11.57 -25.75
C LEU A 245 -5.72 11.39 -24.44
N ALA A 246 -6.52 10.32 -24.32
CA ALA A 246 -7.31 10.07 -23.13
C ALA A 246 -6.45 9.93 -21.86
N MET A 247 -5.33 9.18 -21.94
CA MET A 247 -4.40 9.06 -20.82
C MET A 247 -3.71 10.39 -20.51
N SER A 248 -3.35 11.19 -21.53
CA SER A 248 -2.71 12.49 -21.31
C SER A 248 -3.58 13.47 -20.52
N GLN A 249 -4.91 13.41 -20.70
CA GLN A 249 -5.86 14.23 -19.96
C GLN A 249 -5.99 13.79 -18.50
N LEU A 250 -5.79 12.51 -18.20
CA LEU A 250 -5.84 11.97 -16.83
C LEU A 250 -4.53 12.13 -16.06
N LEU A 251 -3.39 12.32 -16.74
CA LEU A 251 -2.06 12.41 -16.11
C LEU A 251 -1.99 13.30 -14.85
N PRO A 252 -2.63 14.50 -14.79
CA PRO A 252 -2.57 15.35 -13.59
C PRO A 252 -3.21 14.74 -12.34
N GLU A 253 -4.09 13.76 -12.49
CA GLU A 253 -4.79 13.08 -11.39
C GLU A 253 -4.15 11.74 -11.02
N LEU A 254 -3.19 11.26 -11.83
CA LEU A 254 -2.52 9.99 -11.59
C LEU A 254 -1.37 10.14 -10.58
N PRO A 255 -1.06 9.07 -9.82
CA PRO A 255 0.09 9.08 -8.93
C PRO A 255 1.41 9.38 -9.64
N VAL A 256 2.24 10.24 -9.03
CA VAL A 256 3.56 10.61 -9.56
C VAL A 256 4.62 9.66 -9.01
N GLU A 257 4.64 8.45 -9.55
CA GLU A 257 5.58 7.41 -9.14
C GLU A 257 7.00 7.69 -9.64
N ARG A 258 7.93 7.82 -8.69
CA ARG A 258 9.33 8.15 -8.96
C ARG A 258 10.27 7.32 -8.07
N PRO A 259 11.58 7.30 -8.38
CA PRO A 259 12.53 6.56 -7.55
C PRO A 259 12.43 6.97 -6.08
N TYR A 260 12.43 5.98 -5.21
CA TYR A 260 12.38 6.13 -3.76
C TYR A 260 13.51 5.31 -3.13
N MET A 261 14.26 5.91 -2.22
CA MET A 261 15.27 5.23 -1.41
C MET A 261 14.78 5.18 0.03
N PRO A 262 14.38 4.00 0.56
CA PRO A 262 13.97 3.88 1.95
C PRO A 262 15.11 4.23 2.91
N CYS A 263 14.79 4.83 4.06
CA CYS A 263 15.73 5.14 5.15
C CYS A 263 16.17 3.87 5.92
N CYS A 264 16.67 2.89 5.19
CA CYS A 264 17.14 1.61 5.71
C CYS A 264 18.68 1.58 5.75
N PRO A 265 19.28 0.88 6.73
CA PRO A 265 20.71 0.62 6.71
C PRO A 265 21.16 -0.09 5.43
N GLU A 266 22.38 0.18 4.97
CA GLU A 266 22.98 -0.42 3.78
C GLU A 266 22.82 -1.96 3.68
N PRO A 267 23.03 -2.76 4.75
CA PRO A 267 22.82 -4.20 4.69
C PRO A 267 21.38 -4.61 4.38
N VAL A 268 20.39 -3.80 4.80
CA VAL A 268 18.97 -4.03 4.48
C VAL A 268 18.72 -3.70 3.02
N LEU A 269 19.20 -2.55 2.52
CA LEU A 269 19.05 -2.16 1.11
C LEU A 269 19.69 -3.18 0.17
N ALA A 270 20.90 -3.65 0.49
CA ALA A 270 21.58 -4.71 -0.25
C ALA A 270 20.80 -6.04 -0.20
N ARG A 271 20.32 -6.46 0.97
CA ARG A 271 19.50 -7.67 1.14
C ARG A 271 18.21 -7.60 0.32
N LEU A 272 17.65 -6.41 0.14
CA LEU A 272 16.42 -6.18 -0.63
C LEU A 272 16.69 -5.88 -2.12
N ARG A 273 17.96 -5.93 -2.54
CA ARG A 273 18.44 -5.63 -3.89
C ARG A 273 18.20 -4.18 -4.34
N MET A 274 18.08 -3.24 -3.43
CA MET A 274 17.95 -1.81 -3.72
C MET A 274 19.32 -1.10 -3.83
N MET A 275 20.38 -1.80 -3.45
CA MET A 275 21.75 -1.31 -3.51
C MET A 275 22.68 -2.50 -3.81
N SER A 276 23.82 -2.23 -4.46
CA SER A 276 24.86 -3.24 -4.64
C SER A 276 25.39 -3.69 -3.28
N GLY A 277 25.60 -5.00 -3.13
CA GLY A 277 26.15 -5.54 -1.89
C GLY A 277 27.63 -5.17 -1.71
N GLY A 278 27.93 -4.28 -0.77
CA GLY A 278 29.29 -4.07 -0.27
C GLY A 278 29.66 -5.16 0.75
N GLY A 279 30.27 -6.26 0.31
CA GLY A 279 30.79 -7.31 1.20
C GLY A 279 31.74 -8.26 0.47
N PRO A 280 32.86 -8.69 1.08
CA PRO A 280 34.02 -9.19 0.36
C PRO A 280 33.71 -10.47 -0.42
N LEU A 281 34.18 -10.51 -1.67
CA LEU A 281 34.28 -11.70 -2.51
C LEU A 281 34.73 -12.88 -1.66
N HIS A 282 33.79 -13.79 -1.39
CA HIS A 282 34.12 -15.07 -0.78
C HIS A 282 35.07 -15.77 -1.75
N LYS A 283 36.37 -15.77 -1.42
CA LYS A 283 37.39 -16.48 -2.19
C LYS A 283 36.96 -17.93 -2.28
N SER A 284 36.47 -18.32 -3.45
CA SER A 284 36.27 -19.72 -3.84
C SER A 284 37.55 -20.48 -3.52
N LYS A 285 37.51 -21.32 -2.48
CA LYS A 285 38.53 -22.34 -2.24
C LYS A 285 38.49 -23.28 -3.44
N ARG A 286 39.38 -23.06 -4.43
CA ARG A 286 39.72 -24.07 -5.42
C ARG A 286 40.25 -25.28 -4.65
N LYS A 287 39.45 -26.35 -4.56
CA LYS A 287 39.93 -27.67 -4.13
C LYS A 287 40.99 -28.10 -5.15
N GLY A 288 42.25 -28.12 -4.71
CA GLY A 288 43.34 -28.75 -5.44
C GLY A 288 43.03 -30.23 -5.62
N LYS A 289 42.99 -30.68 -6.87
CA LYS A 289 42.97 -32.08 -7.24
C LYS A 289 44.42 -32.56 -7.09
N LYS A 290 44.70 -33.38 -6.08
CA LYS A 290 45.98 -34.09 -5.98
C LYS A 290 46.02 -35.13 -7.11
N HIS A 291 47.12 -35.13 -7.85
CA HIS A 291 47.53 -36.22 -8.73
C HIS A 291 48.08 -37.37 -7.89
#